data_AF-A0AAV2YE85-F1
#
_entry.id   AF-A0AAV2YE85-F1
#
_cell.length_a   1.000
_cell.length_b   1.000
_cell.length_c   1.000
_cell.angle_alpha   90.00
_cell.angle_beta   90.00
_cell.angle_gamma   90.00
#
_symmetry.space_group_name_H-M   'P 1'
#
loop_
_entity.id
_entity.type
_entity.pdbx_description
1 polymer ?
#
loop_
_entity_poly.entity_id
_entity_poly.type
_entity_poly.pdbx_seq_one_letter_code
_entity_poly.pdbx_strand_id
1 'polypeptide(L)'
;MRDQVLALYRQVVRVAKAFPEHSVGKKLQYNARELIRVRQREDNPKRIQRFVDEGYAVLDVYALLAVRPTLLQAITRKPQQLQQQQQPVRH
;
A
#
# COMPACT_ATOMS: atom_id res chain seq x y z
N MET A 1 4.55 17.37 14.22
CA MET A 1 3.64 16.47 13.47
C MET A 1 3.84 16.51 11.96
N ARG A 2 3.95 17.70 11.33
CA ARG A 2 4.30 17.80 9.89
C ARG A 2 5.52 16.96 9.51
N ASP A 3 6.58 17.01 10.31
CA ASP A 3 7.82 16.26 10.05
C ASP A 3 7.63 14.75 10.12
N GLN A 4 6.77 14.26 11.01
CA GLN A 4 6.44 12.83 11.11
C GLN A 4 5.67 12.35 9.87
N VAL A 5 4.71 13.14 9.38
CA VAL A 5 3.98 12.84 8.14
C VAL A 5 4.93 12.79 6.95
N LEU A 6 5.86 13.76 6.86
CA LEU A 6 6.87 13.78 5.80
C LEU A 6 7.88 12.62 5.92
N ALA A 7 8.27 12.25 7.13
CA ALA A 7 9.15 11.10 7.39
C ALA A 7 8.49 9.79 6.95
N LEU A 8 7.22 9.59 7.32
CA LEU A 8 6.43 8.46 6.87
C LEU A 8 6.34 8.44 5.34
N TYR A 9 6.01 9.56 4.69
CA TYR A 9 5.94 9.64 3.22
C TYR A 9 7.26 9.24 2.54
N ARG A 10 8.41 9.73 3.04
CA ARG A 10 9.73 9.36 2.53
C ARG A 10 9.99 7.86 2.68
N GLN A 11 9.61 7.27 3.81
CA GLN A 11 9.77 5.83 4.04
C GLN A 11 8.89 5.01 3.09
N VAL A 12 7.65 5.44 2.85
CA VAL A 12 6.77 4.78 1.87
C VAL A 12 7.38 4.82 0.47
N VAL A 13 7.91 5.96 0.04
CA VAL A 13 8.58 6.08 -1.26
C VAL A 13 9.81 5.17 -1.33
N ARG A 14 10.59 5.05 -0.26
CA ARG A 14 11.75 4.16 -0.18
C ARG A 14 11.35 2.69 -0.36
N VAL A 15 10.37 2.22 0.42
CA VAL A 15 9.87 0.83 0.33
C VAL A 15 9.26 0.57 -1.05
N ALA A 16 8.48 1.51 -1.57
CA ALA A 16 7.85 1.37 -2.88
C ALA A 16 8.86 1.28 -4.03
N LYS A 17 10.00 1.98 -3.94
CA LYS A 17 11.10 1.88 -4.92
C LYS A 17 11.87 0.55 -4.82
N ALA A 18 11.97 0.00 -3.62
CA ALA A 18 12.64 -1.28 -3.37
C ALA A 18 11.73 -2.49 -3.60
N PHE A 19 10.45 -2.28 -3.88
CA PHE A 19 9.48 -3.37 -4.02
C PHE A 19 9.78 -4.18 -5.30
N PRO A 20 9.85 -5.53 -5.24
CA PRO A 20 10.24 -6.36 -6.39
C PRO A 20 9.32 -6.19 -7.60
N GLU A 21 8.02 -6.03 -7.36
CA GLU A 21 7.04 -5.79 -8.42
C GLU A 21 6.81 -4.28 -8.62
N HIS A 22 7.28 -3.77 -9.74
CA HIS A 22 7.21 -2.34 -10.07
C HIS A 22 5.75 -1.81 -10.13
N SER A 23 4.79 -2.63 -10.54
CA SER A 23 3.37 -2.27 -10.59
C SER A 23 2.80 -1.96 -9.19
N VAL A 24 3.19 -2.78 -8.20
CA VAL A 24 2.81 -2.63 -6.79
C VAL A 24 3.52 -1.43 -6.18
N GLY A 25 4.82 -1.26 -6.46
CA GLY A 25 5.57 -0.08 -6.05
C GLY A 25 4.92 1.24 -6.50
N LYS A 26 4.47 1.32 -7.77
CA LYS A 26 3.72 2.49 -8.26
C LYS A 26 2.39 2.70 -7.52
N LYS A 27 1.63 1.64 -7.26
CA LYS A 27 0.37 1.72 -6.48
C LYS A 27 0.61 2.21 -5.06
N LEU A 28 1.69 1.77 -4.41
CA LEU A 28 2.05 2.23 -3.07
C LEU A 28 2.33 3.73 -3.04
N GLN A 29 3.11 4.23 -4.00
CA GLN A 29 3.38 5.67 -4.09
C GLN A 29 2.11 6.48 -4.38
N TYR A 30 1.22 5.97 -5.25
CA TYR A 30 -0.04 6.62 -5.55
C TYR A 30 -0.94 6.68 -4.31
N ASN A 31 -1.15 5.55 -3.63
CA ASN A 31 -1.97 5.47 -2.43
C ASN A 31 -1.42 6.38 -1.32
N ALA A 32 -0.11 6.45 -1.14
CA ALA A 32 0.49 7.34 -0.15
C ALA A 32 0.19 8.83 -0.42
N ARG A 33 0.29 9.26 -1.68
CA ARG A 33 -0.06 10.63 -2.09
C ARG A 33 -1.53 10.92 -1.85
N GLU A 34 -2.42 10.03 -2.27
CA GLU A 34 -3.86 10.21 -2.07
C GLU A 34 -4.25 10.22 -0.59
N LEU A 35 -3.66 9.36 0.24
CA LEU A 35 -3.94 9.32 1.67
C LEU A 35 -3.52 10.61 2.39
N ILE A 36 -2.44 11.26 1.96
CA ILE A 36 -2.04 12.59 2.45
C ILE A 36 -3.00 13.65 1.94
N ARG A 37 -3.33 13.61 0.64
CA ARG A 37 -4.23 14.59 -0.01
C ARG A 37 -5.61 14.61 0.64
N VAL A 38 -6.20 13.43 0.88
CA VAL A 38 -7.53 13.29 1.52
C VAL A 38 -7.52 13.83 2.95
N ARG A 39 -6.39 13.72 3.66
CA ARG A 39 -6.26 14.12 5.07
C ARG A 39 -5.59 15.47 5.27
N GLN A 40 -5.31 16.22 4.20
CA GLN A 40 -4.54 17.47 4.27
C GLN A 40 -5.18 18.56 5.16
N ARG A 41 -6.50 18.46 5.41
CA ARG A 41 -7.27 19.39 6.24
C ARG A 41 -7.56 18.85 7.64
N GLU A 42 -7.04 17.68 7.99
CA GLU A 42 -7.15 17.17 9.36
C GLU A 42 -6.31 18.08 10.28
N ASP A 43 -6.95 18.58 11.33
CA ASP A 43 -6.36 19.47 12.33
C ASP A 43 -6.30 18.83 13.73
N ASN A 44 -7.02 17.72 13.94
CA ASN A 44 -7.00 17.01 15.21
C ASN A 44 -5.69 16.23 15.39
N PRO A 45 -4.84 16.59 16.38
CA PRO A 45 -3.53 15.98 16.54
C PRO A 45 -3.61 14.49 16.90
N LYS A 46 -4.64 14.06 17.64
CA LYS A 46 -4.79 12.63 17.99
C LYS A 46 -5.12 11.79 16.75
N ARG A 47 -5.94 12.31 15.84
CA ARG A 47 -6.29 11.63 14.58
C ARG A 47 -5.10 11.56 13.64
N ILE A 48 -4.37 12.65 13.48
CA ILE A 48 -3.15 12.67 12.67
C ILE A 48 -2.12 11.67 13.21
N GLN A 49 -1.90 11.64 14.54
CA GLN A 49 -0.98 10.67 15.14
C GLN A 49 -1.42 9.24 14.86
N ARG A 50 -2.71 8.92 15.06
CA ARG A 50 -3.27 7.61 14.72
C ARG A 50 -3.03 7.23 13.26
N PHE A 51 -3.22 8.16 12.31
CA PHE A 51 -2.95 7.88 10.90
C PHE A 51 -1.48 7.66 10.60
N VAL A 52 -0.58 8.34 11.31
CA VAL A 52 0.86 8.12 11.21
C VAL A 52 1.21 6.71 11.72
N ASP A 53 0.68 6.32 12.87
CA ASP A 53 0.92 5.01 13.48
C ASP A 53 0.37 3.87 12.59
N GLU A 54 -0.86 3.99 12.11
CA GLU A 54 -1.46 3.07 11.14
C GLU A 54 -0.62 2.99 9.85
N GLY A 55 -0.09 4.13 9.38
CA GLY A 55 0.78 4.20 8.21
C GLY A 55 2.09 3.43 8.38
N TYR A 56 2.73 3.53 9.56
CA TYR A 56 3.93 2.75 9.88
C TYR A 56 3.63 1.25 9.97
N ALA A 57 2.55 0.85 10.64
CA ALA A 57 2.16 -0.55 10.73
C ALA A 57 1.91 -1.18 9.35
N VAL A 58 1.23 -0.45 8.45
CA VAL A 58 1.02 -0.89 7.07
C VAL A 58 2.35 -0.99 6.31
N LEU A 59 3.26 -0.04 6.53
CA LEU A 59 4.56 -0.02 5.86
C LEU A 59 5.46 -1.18 6.26
N ASP A 60 5.40 -1.62 7.53
CA ASP A 60 6.12 -2.78 8.02
C ASP A 60 5.68 -4.06 7.30
N VAL A 61 4.38 -4.21 7.02
CA VAL A 61 3.84 -5.32 6.22
C VAL A 61 4.42 -5.29 4.81
N TYR A 62 4.44 -4.13 4.14
CA TYR A 62 5.02 -4.02 2.81
C TYR A 62 6.53 -4.25 2.79
N ALA A 63 7.26 -3.79 3.80
CA ALA A 63 8.69 -4.06 3.94
C ALA A 63 8.95 -5.57 4.10
N LEU A 64 8.15 -6.27 4.89
CA LEU A 64 8.22 -7.73 5.04
C LEU A 64 7.93 -8.46 3.72
N LEU A 65 6.89 -8.04 2.99
CA LEU A 65 6.55 -8.62 1.69
C LEU A 65 7.63 -8.37 0.64
N ALA A 66 8.30 -7.22 0.69
CA ALA A 66 9.40 -6.89 -0.22
C ALA A 66 10.60 -7.83 -0.03
N VAL A 67 10.90 -8.24 1.21
CA VAL A 67 12.02 -9.16 1.50
C VAL A 67 11.63 -10.64 1.45
N ARG A 68 10.33 -10.97 1.38
CA ARG A 68 9.80 -12.35 1.28
C ARG A 68 8.90 -12.51 0.04
N PRO A 69 9.47 -12.57 -1.17
CA PRO A 69 8.70 -12.69 -2.41
C PRO A 69 7.84 -13.96 -2.48
N THR A 70 8.22 -15.05 -1.78
CA THR A 70 7.41 -16.27 -1.69
C THR A 70 6.10 -16.06 -0.93
N LEU A 71 6.09 -15.22 0.12
CA LEU A 71 4.86 -14.83 0.81
C LEU A 71 3.99 -13.98 -0.08
N LEU A 72 4.58 -13.02 -0.80
CA LEU A 72 3.85 -12.20 -1.77
C LEU A 72 3.16 -13.07 -2.82
N GLN A 73 3.85 -14.06 -3.39
CA GLN A 73 3.26 -15.02 -4.32
C GLN A 73 2.12 -15.83 -3.69
N ALA A 74 2.25 -16.27 -2.44
CA ALA A 74 1.21 -17.02 -1.75
C ALA A 74 -0.08 -16.19 -1.55
N ILE A 75 0.03 -14.91 -1.21
CA ILE A 75 -1.13 -14.03 -0.97
C ILE A 75 -1.72 -13.43 -2.26
N THR A 76 -0.95 -13.39 -3.36
CA THR A 76 -1.39 -12.82 -4.65
C THR A 76 -1.91 -13.86 -5.63
N ARG A 77 -1.74 -15.16 -5.34
CA ARG A 77 -2.36 -16.24 -6.13
C ARG A 77 -3.87 -16.03 -6.15
N LYS A 78 -4.40 -15.57 -7.28
CA LYS A 78 -5.82 -15.70 -7.57
C LYS A 78 -6.17 -17.19 -7.57
N PRO A 79 -7.20 -17.64 -6.83
CA PRO A 79 -7.69 -18.98 -7.03
C PRO A 79 -8.09 -19.12 -8.50
N GLN A 80 -7.57 -20.15 -9.18
CA GLN A 80 -7.79 -20.41 -10.61
C GLN A 80 -9.28 -20.54 -10.99
N GLN A 81 -10.17 -20.66 -10.01
CA GLN A 81 -11.61 -20.82 -10.19
C GLN A 81 -12.35 -19.54 -10.65
N LEU A 82 -11.75 -18.34 -10.54
CA LEU A 82 -12.42 -17.08 -10.94
C LEU A 82 -12.25 -16.70 -12.43
N GLN A 83 -11.44 -17.42 -13.20
CA GLN A 83 -11.25 -17.14 -14.64
C GLN A 83 -12.22 -17.89 -15.56
N GLN A 84 -12.96 -18.89 -15.07
CA GLN A 84 -13.90 -19.67 -15.89
C GLN A 84 -15.32 -19.08 -15.95
N GLN A 85 -15.64 -18.03 -15.17
CA GLN A 85 -17.00 -17.45 -15.12
C GLN A 85 -17.24 -16.26 -16.07
N GLN A 86 -16.33 -15.99 -17.03
CA GLN A 86 -16.50 -14.89 -18.01
C GLN A 86 -16.56 -15.39 -19.46
N GLN A 87 -17.15 -16.55 -19.74
CA GLN A 87 -17.60 -16.86 -21.10
C GLN A 87 -19.02 -16.30 -21.29
N PRO A 88 -19.25 -15.38 -22.24
CA PRO A 88 -20.61 -14.93 -22.55
C PRO A 88 -21.36 -16.09 -23.21
N VAL A 89 -22.46 -16.52 -22.59
CA VAL A 89 -23.46 -17.37 -23.23
C VAL A 89 -24.02 -16.58 -24.41
N ARG A 90 -23.64 -16.96 -25.63
CA ARG A 90 -24.30 -16.48 -26.85
C ARG A 90 -25.57 -17.30 -27.03
N HIS A 91 -26.72 -16.62 -26.92
CA HIS A 91 -28.00 -17.10 -27.44
C HIS A 91 -28.19 -16.57 -28.86
#